data_AF-W9QKR5-F1
#
_entry.id   AF-W9QKR5-F1
#
_cell.length_a   1.000
_cell.length_b   1.000
_cell.length_c   1.000
_cell.angle_alpha   90.00
_cell.angle_beta   90.00
_cell.angle_gamma   90.00
#
_symmetry.space_group_name_H-M   'P 1'
#
loop_
_entity.id
_entity.type
_entity.pdbx_description
1 polymer ?
#
loop_
_entity_poly.entity_id
_entity_poly.type
_entity_poly.pdbx_seq_one_letter_code
_entity_poly.pdbx_strand_id
1 'polypeptide(L)'
;MVRSSPDTKVKKFLCNLSTYKAGDPFATSLAYVLDELKFATPDHENYDFILFFDIYPNPNAFAYGHDSCDQDLTSSDCSECFSAAKKVTVRSCPNRIGAQVVLLDCEIRYEQYPFSN
;
A
#
# COMPACT_ATOMS: atom_id res chain seq x y z
N MET A 1 -13.79 -4.69 -21.55
CA MET A 1 -14.46 -3.38 -21.41
C MET A 1 -13.96 -2.84 -20.08
N VAL A 2 -13.27 -1.71 -20.07
CA VAL A 2 -12.72 -1.15 -18.83
C VAL A 2 -13.89 -0.75 -17.91
N ARG A 3 -13.92 -1.29 -16.69
CA ARG A 3 -14.87 -0.92 -15.62
C ARG A 3 -14.50 0.48 -15.11
N SER A 4 -15.50 1.33 -14.91
CA SER A 4 -15.34 2.75 -14.56
C SER A 4 -15.75 3.07 -13.10
N SER A 5 -15.50 2.15 -12.17
CA SER A 5 -15.59 2.42 -10.73
C SER A 5 -14.99 1.22 -9.99
N PRO A 6 -14.04 1.43 -9.07
CA PRO A 6 -13.43 0.34 -8.33
C PRO A 6 -14.39 -0.20 -7.27
N ASP A 7 -14.55 -1.53 -7.20
CA ASP A 7 -15.23 -2.17 -6.09
C ASP A 7 -14.29 -2.26 -4.89
N THR A 8 -14.60 -1.43 -3.90
CA THR A 8 -13.81 -1.23 -2.68
C THR A 8 -14.28 -2.10 -1.52
N LYS A 9 -15.08 -3.15 -1.78
CA LYS A 9 -15.53 -4.08 -0.74
C LYS A 9 -14.34 -4.81 -0.12
N VAL A 10 -14.19 -4.66 1.19
CA VAL A 10 -13.12 -5.30 1.96
C VAL A 10 -13.30 -6.83 1.94
N LYS A 11 -12.29 -7.55 1.45
CA LYS A 11 -12.20 -9.02 1.51
C LYS A 11 -11.48 -9.48 2.78
N LYS A 12 -10.27 -8.94 3.03
CA LYS A 12 -9.47 -9.24 4.22
C LYS A 12 -8.57 -8.06 4.60
N PHE A 13 -8.20 -8.00 5.87
CA PHE A 13 -7.08 -7.21 6.34
C PHE A 13 -6.25 -8.02 7.32
N LEU A 14 -4.93 -7.90 7.24
CA LEU A 14 -3.97 -8.51 8.15
C LEU A 14 -3.10 -7.39 8.71
N CYS A 15 -2.97 -7.35 10.02
CA CYS A 15 -2.18 -6.35 10.72
C CYS A 15 -1.00 -7.03 11.41
N ASN A 16 0.20 -6.47 11.27
CA ASN A 16 1.34 -6.92 12.06
C ASN A 16 1.06 -6.68 13.56
N LEU A 17 1.51 -7.58 14.43
CA LEU A 17 1.33 -7.43 15.88
C LEU A 17 2.21 -6.31 16.46
N SER A 18 3.34 -6.02 15.79
CA SER A 18 4.25 -4.94 16.17
C SER A 18 3.78 -3.59 15.65
N THR A 19 4.06 -2.55 16.43
CA THR A 19 3.68 -1.15 16.14
C THR A 19 4.91 -0.25 16.09
N TYR A 20 4.91 0.75 15.21
CA TYR A 20 5.86 1.85 15.27
C TYR A 20 5.33 2.98 16.16
N LYS A 21 6.23 3.82 16.67
CA LYS A 21 5.88 4.93 17.58
C LYS A 21 5.87 6.27 16.85
N ALA A 22 5.27 7.28 17.46
CA ALA A 22 5.42 8.65 16.99
C ALA A 22 6.90 9.05 16.99
N GLY A 23 7.36 9.65 15.89
CA GLY A 23 8.77 10.01 15.68
C GLY A 23 9.66 8.89 15.15
N ASP A 24 9.11 7.68 14.91
CA ASP A 24 9.84 6.61 14.24
C ASP A 24 10.11 7.01 12.77
N PRO A 25 11.38 7.03 12.32
CA PRO A 25 11.71 7.37 10.93
C PRO A 25 11.05 6.44 9.90
N PHE A 26 10.70 5.22 10.29
CA PHE A 26 9.92 4.30 9.46
C PHE A 26 8.61 4.92 8.98
N ALA A 27 7.93 5.72 9.82
CA ALA A 27 6.67 6.35 9.45
C ALA A 27 6.82 7.30 8.26
N THR A 28 7.96 7.98 8.14
CA THR A 28 8.26 8.85 7.00
C THR A 28 8.54 8.03 5.74
N SER A 29 9.33 6.96 5.86
CA SER A 29 9.58 6.06 4.73
C SER A 29 8.30 5.40 4.22
N LEU A 30 7.44 4.96 5.15
CA LEU A 30 6.14 4.38 4.82
C LEU A 30 5.23 5.41 4.12
N ALA A 31 5.22 6.65 4.59
CA ALA A 31 4.44 7.71 3.95
C ALA A 31 4.89 7.95 2.50
N TYR A 32 6.20 7.94 2.23
CA TYR A 32 6.75 8.04 0.88
C TYR A 32 6.33 6.85 0.01
N VAL A 33 6.53 5.63 0.50
CA VAL A 33 6.17 4.40 -0.23
C VAL A 33 4.68 4.38 -0.59
N LEU A 34 3.80 4.72 0.36
CA LEU A 34 2.36 4.75 0.12
C LEU A 34 1.90 5.92 -0.78
N ASP A 35 2.69 6.98 -0.92
CA ASP A 35 2.39 8.05 -1.87
C ASP A 35 2.82 7.63 -3.28
N GLU A 36 4.03 7.10 -3.40
CA GLU A 36 4.58 6.65 -4.67
C GLU A 36 3.77 5.50 -5.29
N LEU A 37 3.36 4.49 -4.51
CA LEU A 37 2.51 3.39 -4.99
C LEU A 37 1.25 3.92 -5.69
N LYS A 38 0.58 4.90 -5.09
CA LYS A 38 -0.67 5.46 -5.63
C LYS A 38 -0.51 5.98 -7.07
N PHE A 39 0.67 6.51 -7.40
CA PHE A 39 0.97 7.12 -8.69
C PHE A 39 1.67 6.16 -9.65
N ALA A 40 2.52 5.26 -9.14
CA ALA A 40 3.34 4.37 -9.97
C ALA A 40 2.60 3.09 -10.40
N THR A 41 1.76 2.50 -9.54
CA THR A 41 1.02 1.26 -9.88
C THR A 41 0.17 1.38 -11.16
N PRO A 42 -0.59 2.47 -11.36
CA PRO A 42 -1.44 2.62 -12.55
C PRO A 42 -0.69 2.74 -13.88
N ASP A 43 0.61 3.06 -13.82
CA ASP A 43 1.50 3.19 -14.98
C ASP A 43 2.42 1.96 -15.15
N HIS A 44 2.42 1.04 -14.19
CA HIS A 44 3.24 -0.17 -14.23
C HIS A 44 2.53 -1.31 -14.97
N GLU A 45 3.33 -2.23 -15.52
CA GLU A 45 2.81 -3.40 -16.21
C GLU A 45 1.88 -4.21 -15.29
N ASN A 46 0.73 -4.63 -15.83
CA ASN A 46 -0.29 -5.42 -15.12
C ASN A 46 -0.91 -4.77 -13.88
N TYR A 47 -0.68 -3.47 -13.65
CA TYR A 47 -1.07 -2.76 -12.43
C TYR A 47 -0.61 -3.50 -11.16
N ASP A 48 0.63 -4.00 -11.17
CA ASP A 48 1.26 -4.67 -10.05
C ASP A 48 2.65 -4.06 -9.84
N PHE A 49 2.87 -3.42 -8.69
CA PHE A 49 4.11 -2.71 -8.42
C PHE A 49 4.59 -2.90 -6.98
N ILE A 50 5.90 -3.09 -6.84
CA ILE A 50 6.61 -3.19 -5.56
C ILE A 50 7.75 -2.16 -5.52
N LEU A 51 7.87 -1.42 -4.42
CA LEU A 51 9.03 -0.59 -4.16
C LEU A 51 9.43 -0.63 -2.68
N PHE A 52 10.59 -0.06 -2.41
CA PHE A 52 11.04 0.21 -1.06
C PHE A 52 11.72 1.57 -0.97
N PHE A 53 11.77 2.11 0.24
CA PHE A 53 12.44 3.36 0.53
C PHE A 53 12.96 3.36 1.98
N ASP A 54 14.10 4.00 2.19
CA ASP A 54 14.64 4.31 3.51
C ASP A 54 15.09 5.77 3.57
N ILE A 55 14.81 6.42 4.70
CA ILE A 55 15.14 7.83 4.88
C ILE A 55 16.54 8.00 5.49
N TYR A 56 17.43 8.73 4.80
CA TYR A 56 18.72 9.15 5.36
C TYR A 56 18.55 10.17 6.50
N PRO A 57 19.37 10.15 7.58
CA PRO A 57 20.50 9.24 7.86
C PRO A 57 20.11 8.01 8.69
N ASN A 58 18.88 7.50 8.56
CA ASN A 58 18.36 6.39 9.37
C ASN A 58 18.44 5.07 8.59
N PRO A 59 19.58 4.34 8.63
CA PRO A 59 19.80 3.15 7.79
C PRO A 59 18.91 1.95 8.14
N ASN A 60 18.05 2.05 9.15
CA ASN A 60 17.13 0.99 9.58
C ASN A 60 15.66 1.36 9.37
N ALA A 61 15.39 2.48 8.70
CA ALA A 61 14.04 3.01 8.49
C ALA A 61 13.43 2.51 7.18
N PHE A 62 13.63 1.23 6.83
CA PHE A 62 13.12 0.66 5.59
C PHE A 62 11.61 0.51 5.62
N ALA A 63 10.94 0.96 4.58
CA ALA A 63 9.58 0.59 4.26
C ALA A 63 9.55 -0.10 2.90
N TYR A 64 8.90 -1.27 2.85
CA TYR A 64 8.60 -2.00 1.64
C TYR A 64 7.10 -1.90 1.41
N GLY A 65 6.69 -1.68 0.17
CA GLY A 65 5.30 -1.56 -0.20
C GLY A 65 5.01 -2.19 -1.54
N HIS A 66 3.82 -2.75 -1.63
CA HIS A 66 3.25 -3.38 -2.80
C HIS A 66 1.81 -2.90 -2.95
N ASP A 67 1.42 -2.68 -4.19
CA ASP A 67 0.06 -2.35 -4.58
C ASP A 67 -0.26 -3.08 -5.89
N SER A 68 -1.48 -3.61 -5.96
CA SER A 68 -2.00 -4.15 -7.20
C SER A 68 -3.47 -3.84 -7.41
N CYS A 69 -3.86 -3.66 -8.67
CA CYS A 69 -5.22 -3.38 -9.09
C CYS A 69 -5.70 -4.39 -10.14
N ASP A 70 -7.01 -4.54 -10.26
CA ASP A 70 -7.62 -5.24 -11.39
C ASP A 70 -7.32 -4.50 -12.71
N GLN A 71 -6.88 -5.26 -13.72
CA GLN A 71 -6.50 -4.73 -15.04
C GLN A 71 -7.68 -4.21 -15.84
N ASP A 72 -8.91 -4.54 -15.43
CA ASP A 72 -10.13 -3.97 -16.02
C ASP A 72 -10.41 -2.54 -15.51
N LEU A 73 -9.65 -1.99 -14.56
CA LEU A 73 -9.81 -0.61 -14.09
C LEU A 73 -9.12 0.42 -15.00
N THR A 74 -9.55 1.68 -14.94
CA THR A 74 -8.74 2.79 -15.46
C THR A 74 -7.61 3.13 -14.49
N SER A 75 -6.57 3.83 -14.97
CA SER A 75 -5.48 4.28 -14.08
C SER A 75 -6.00 5.15 -12.93
N SER A 76 -7.00 6.01 -13.19
CA SER A 76 -7.64 6.82 -12.15
C SER A 76 -8.38 5.97 -11.13
N ASP A 77 -9.13 4.96 -11.60
CA ASP A 77 -9.87 4.04 -10.73
C ASP A 77 -8.93 3.18 -9.87
N CYS A 78 -7.76 2.79 -10.39
CA CYS A 78 -6.74 2.11 -9.61
C CYS A 78 -6.22 3.01 -8.46
N SER A 79 -5.89 4.27 -8.74
CA SER A 79 -5.49 5.22 -7.69
C SER A 79 -6.61 5.49 -6.66
N GLU A 80 -7.87 5.47 -7.09
CA GLU A 80 -9.03 5.57 -6.18
C GLU A 80 -9.18 4.32 -5.31
N CYS A 81 -8.99 3.13 -5.88
CA CYS A 81 -9.03 1.88 -5.13
C CYS A 81 -7.92 1.83 -4.08
N PHE A 82 -6.69 2.20 -4.45
CA PHE A 82 -5.57 2.36 -3.51
C PHE A 82 -5.94 3.31 -2.37
N SER A 83 -6.54 4.46 -2.68
CA SER A 83 -6.94 5.45 -1.68
C SER A 83 -7.99 4.90 -0.72
N ALA A 84 -8.91 4.06 -1.19
CA ALA A 84 -9.86 3.35 -0.35
C ALA A 84 -9.18 2.30 0.54
N ALA A 85 -8.25 1.51 -0.02
CA ALA A 85 -7.49 0.51 0.71
C ALA A 85 -6.64 1.16 1.81
N LYS A 86 -5.95 2.27 1.51
CA LYS A 86 -5.18 3.07 2.47
C LYS A 86 -6.04 3.56 3.63
N LYS A 87 -7.28 4.01 3.36
CA LYS A 87 -8.23 4.41 4.42
C LYS A 87 -8.60 3.23 5.32
N VAL A 88 -8.85 2.05 4.74
CA VAL A 88 -9.14 0.82 5.50
C VAL A 88 -7.94 0.43 6.36
N THR A 89 -6.72 0.52 5.82
CA THR A 89 -5.47 0.27 6.53
C THR A 89 -5.31 1.18 7.74
N VAL A 90 -5.44 2.50 7.58
CA VAL A 90 -5.31 3.45 8.69
C VAL A 90 -6.34 3.19 9.78
N ARG A 91 -7.58 2.83 9.40
CA ARG A 91 -8.66 2.53 10.34
C ARG A 91 -8.47 1.20 11.07
N SER A 92 -8.01 0.16 10.38
CA SER A 92 -8.03 -1.23 10.88
C SER A 92 -6.69 -1.67 11.46
N CYS A 93 -5.59 -1.14 10.92
CA CYS A 93 -4.20 -1.43 11.34
C CYS A 93 -3.48 -0.13 11.74
N PRO A 94 -3.91 0.57 12.79
CA PRO A 94 -3.27 1.82 13.19
C PRO A 94 -1.85 1.58 13.70
N ASN A 95 -0.89 2.38 13.20
CA ASN A 95 0.51 2.40 13.62
C ASN A 95 1.23 1.05 13.58
N ARG A 96 0.86 0.15 12.65
CA ARG A 96 1.48 -1.17 12.51
C ARG A 96 2.73 -1.09 11.65
N ILE A 97 3.76 -1.87 11.96
CA ILE A 97 4.96 -1.95 11.11
C ILE A 97 4.71 -2.69 9.79
N GLY A 98 3.53 -3.31 9.67
CA GLY A 98 3.08 -3.99 8.46
C GLY A 98 1.56 -4.13 8.43
N ALA A 99 1.00 -4.05 7.24
CA ALA A 99 -0.40 -4.37 7.01
C ALA A 99 -0.62 -4.84 5.57
N GLN A 100 -1.58 -5.73 5.38
CA GLN A 100 -2.12 -6.14 4.09
C GLN A 100 -3.61 -5.88 4.09
N VAL A 101 -4.13 -5.18 3.09
CA VAL A 101 -5.57 -4.96 2.88
C VAL A 101 -5.91 -5.36 1.47
N VAL A 102 -6.90 -6.24 1.35
CA VAL A 102 -7.40 -6.73 0.07
C VAL A 102 -8.85 -6.31 -0.08
N LEU A 103 -9.11 -5.51 -1.10
CA LEU A 103 -10.44 -5.12 -1.56
C LEU A 103 -10.89 -6.04 -2.70
N LEU A 104 -12.04 -5.78 -3.33
CA LEU A 104 -12.48 -6.61 -4.45
C LEU A 104 -11.53 -6.45 -5.63
N ASP A 105 -11.22 -5.19 -5.98
CA ASP A 105 -10.49 -4.83 -7.20
C ASP A 105 -9.06 -4.31 -6.96
N CYS A 106 -8.57 -4.27 -5.72
CA CYS A 106 -7.18 -3.93 -5.44
C CYS A 106 -6.68 -4.50 -4.11
N GLU A 107 -5.36 -4.50 -3.94
CA GLU A 107 -4.66 -4.93 -2.75
C GLU A 107 -3.50 -3.99 -2.44
N ILE A 108 -3.31 -3.66 -1.16
CA ILE A 108 -2.11 -2.98 -0.69
C ILE A 108 -1.45 -3.78 0.42
N ARG A 109 -0.12 -3.84 0.38
CA ARG A 109 0.68 -4.46 1.44
C ARG A 109 1.90 -3.60 1.74
N TYR A 110 2.20 -3.41 3.00
CA TYR A 110 3.49 -2.85 3.42
C TYR A 110 4.06 -3.63 4.60
N GLU A 111 5.38 -3.61 4.71
CA GLU A 111 6.13 -4.23 5.80
C GLU A 111 7.43 -3.44 6.05
N GLN A 112 8.01 -3.59 7.24
CA GLN A 112 9.34 -3.06 7.58
C GLN A 112 10.49 -3.97 7.10
N TYR A 113 10.16 -5.10 6.49
CA TYR A 113 11.09 -6.10 5.97
C TYR A 113 10.73 -6.48 4.53
N PRO A 114 11.70 -6.92 3.72
CA PRO A 114 11.44 -7.35 2.35
C PRO A 114 10.49 -8.55 2.31
N PHE A 115 9.61 -8.58 1.30
CA PHE A 115 8.67 -9.66 1.05
C PHE A 115 8.52 -9.92 -0.45
N SER A 116 8.04 -11.11 -0.79
CA SER A 116 7.57 -11.46 -2.14
C SER A 116 6.04 -11.40 -2.16
N ASN A 117 5.47 -10.97 -3.29
CA ASN A 117 4.04 -11.11 -3.58
C ASN A 117 3.75 -12.47 -4.24
#